data_AF-A0A2W6UT01-F1
#
_entry.id   AF-A0A2W6UT01-F1
#
_cell.length_a   1.000
_cell.length_b   1.000
_cell.length_c   1.000
_cell.angle_alpha   90.00
_cell.angle_beta   90.00
_cell.angle_gamma   90.00
#
_symmetry.space_group_name_H-M   'P 1'
#
loop_
_entity.id
_entity.type
_entity.pdbx_description
1 polymer ?
#
loop_
_entity_poly.entity_id
_entity_poly.type
_entity_poly.pdbx_seq_one_letter_code
_entity_poly.pdbx_strand_id
1 'polypeptide(L)'
;MDAERRARSPRGPRARRRRPRGLVRSPGDRPDAQTAEFILAHDAARAAVEGLSIFEHGLDPPEGMNRAEYYGRRDRAMARIALRMQQRTGKGAVIWAHDLHMIDRLDPALAAMSGYRSLGMELEDALGAGYRSIGFSYTDAIVRTAPARTGQQLAQVRVNDQLVPLPNGGPDTVGALFAAALPGRKAAWIDMDRLRAEPALAGFRTAWKFWPAEGWLVFADNWQKDFAGSAFIWTPGFDMVVWHRQATPQRRWPDLPRQPDLPTDD
;
A
#
# COMPACT_ATOMS: atom_id res chain seq x y z
N MET A 1 17.66 -44.58 -17.28
CA MET A 1 16.62 -44.06 -16.38
C MET A 1 16.89 -42.58 -16.18
N ASP A 2 16.40 -41.80 -17.14
CA ASP A 2 16.43 -40.34 -17.16
C ASP A 2 15.24 -39.79 -16.35
N ALA A 3 15.49 -38.78 -15.51
CA ALA A 3 14.49 -37.79 -15.13
C ALA A 3 15.14 -36.54 -14.51
N GLU A 4 15.42 -35.58 -15.41
CA GLU A 4 15.24 -34.13 -15.26
C GLU A 4 15.73 -33.40 -14.00
N ARG A 5 16.99 -32.93 -14.09
CA ARG A 5 17.39 -31.61 -13.58
C ARG A 5 16.71 -30.52 -14.41
N ARG A 6 15.80 -29.74 -13.81
CA ARG A 6 15.40 -28.42 -14.35
C ARG A 6 16.21 -27.31 -13.69
N ALA A 7 17.04 -26.69 -14.52
CA ALA A 7 17.91 -25.58 -14.21
C ALA A 7 17.12 -24.32 -13.83
N ARG A 8 17.52 -23.67 -12.73
CA ARG A 8 17.13 -22.29 -12.42
C ARG A 8 17.92 -21.36 -13.33
N SER A 9 17.22 -20.63 -14.20
CA SER A 9 17.82 -19.60 -15.05
C SER A 9 18.32 -18.43 -14.19
N PRO A 10 19.59 -18.01 -14.29
CA PRO A 10 20.04 -16.75 -13.73
C PRO A 10 19.44 -15.61 -14.58
N ARG A 11 18.63 -14.73 -13.97
CA ARG A 11 18.18 -13.51 -14.64
C ARG A 11 19.39 -12.61 -14.84
N GLY A 12 19.83 -12.48 -16.09
CA GLY A 12 20.90 -11.58 -16.50
C GLY A 12 20.57 -10.10 -16.24
N PRO A 13 21.55 -9.19 -16.43
CA PRO A 13 21.39 -7.75 -16.20
C PRO A 13 20.19 -7.23 -16.98
N ARG A 14 19.28 -6.54 -16.26
CA ARG A 14 18.03 -6.01 -16.80
C ARG A 14 18.32 -5.16 -18.03
N ALA A 15 17.99 -5.68 -19.21
CA ALA A 15 18.08 -4.95 -20.46
C ALA A 15 17.25 -3.66 -20.30
N ARG A 16 17.88 -2.51 -20.57
CA ARG A 16 17.22 -1.21 -20.64
C ARG A 16 16.12 -1.30 -21.69
N ARG A 17 14.88 -1.58 -21.27
CA ARG A 17 13.70 -1.45 -22.12
C ARG A 17 13.69 -0.01 -22.62
N ARG A 18 13.76 0.17 -23.95
CA ARG A 18 13.59 1.46 -24.61
C ARG A 18 12.27 2.04 -24.08
N ARG A 19 12.36 3.22 -23.45
CA ARG A 19 11.16 3.98 -23.07
C ARG A 19 10.27 4.08 -24.31
N PRO A 20 8.95 3.83 -24.20
CA PRO A 20 8.05 4.20 -25.29
C PRO A 20 8.32 5.67 -25.62
N ARG A 21 8.44 5.99 -26.92
CA ARG A 21 8.52 7.36 -27.41
C ARG A 21 7.24 8.06 -26.99
N GLY A 22 7.23 8.61 -25.78
CA GLY A 22 6.21 9.53 -25.35
C GLY A 22 6.22 10.71 -26.31
N LEU A 23 5.03 11.10 -26.77
CA LEU A 23 4.78 12.36 -27.45
C LEU A 23 5.54 13.47 -26.71
N VAL A 24 6.63 13.93 -27.32
CA VAL A 24 7.38 15.09 -26.84
C VAL A 24 6.44 16.28 -27.05
N ARG A 25 5.78 16.73 -25.98
CA ARG A 25 5.07 18.02 -26.00
C ARG A 25 6.09 19.11 -26.29
N SER A 26 5.84 19.91 -27.33
CA SER A 26 6.65 21.07 -27.64
C SER A 26 6.73 22.00 -26.42
N PRO A 27 7.90 22.60 -26.11
CA PRO A 27 8.11 23.40 -24.89
C PRO A 27 7.27 24.69 -24.77
N GLY A 28 6.31 24.96 -25.65
CA GLY A 28 5.49 26.18 -25.69
C GLY A 28 4.03 26.03 -25.27
N ASP A 29 3.48 24.82 -25.20
CA ASP A 29 2.04 24.61 -24.94
C ASP A 29 1.75 24.39 -23.46
N ARG A 30 2.09 25.38 -22.61
CA ARG A 30 1.54 25.38 -21.26
C ARG A 30 0.15 25.98 -21.31
N PRO A 31 -0.91 25.24 -20.92
CA PRO A 31 -2.23 25.82 -20.79
C PRO A 31 -2.17 27.03 -19.85
N ASP A 32 -2.92 28.08 -20.16
CA ASP A 32 -3.10 29.20 -19.25
C ASP A 32 -3.70 28.73 -17.91
N ALA A 33 -3.64 29.59 -16.89
CA ALA A 33 -4.06 29.24 -15.53
C ALA A 33 -5.52 28.75 -15.47
N GLN A 34 -6.41 29.39 -16.24
CA GLN A 34 -7.83 29.06 -16.27
C GLN A 34 -8.08 27.69 -16.93
N THR A 35 -7.36 27.41 -18.02
CA THR A 35 -7.38 26.09 -18.68
C THR A 35 -6.80 25.02 -17.77
N ALA A 36 -5.75 25.32 -17.01
CA ALA A 36 -5.17 24.40 -16.03
C ALA A 36 -6.14 24.10 -14.87
N GLU A 37 -6.86 25.10 -14.37
CA GLU A 37 -7.90 24.94 -13.34
C GLU A 37 -9.08 24.11 -13.84
N PHE A 38 -9.57 24.37 -15.06
CA PHE A 38 -10.64 23.58 -15.67
C PHE A 38 -10.24 22.11 -15.87
N ILE A 39 -9.00 21.88 -16.32
CA ILE A 39 -8.39 20.55 -16.47
C ILE A 39 -8.34 19.80 -15.13
N LEU A 40 -7.96 20.49 -14.05
CA LEU A 40 -7.94 19.94 -12.68
C LEU A 40 -9.34 19.63 -12.17
N ALA A 41 -10.29 20.54 -12.37
CA ALA A 41 -11.69 20.36 -11.97
C ALA A 41 -12.32 19.17 -12.71
N HIS A 42 -12.06 19.03 -14.02
CA HIS A 42 -12.53 17.90 -14.80
C HIS A 42 -11.90 16.57 -14.33
N ASP A 43 -10.61 16.55 -14.01
CA ASP A 43 -9.96 15.35 -13.46
C ASP A 43 -10.50 14.98 -12.08
N ALA A 44 -10.71 15.98 -11.22
CA ALA A 44 -11.33 15.78 -9.92
C ALA A 44 -12.76 15.25 -10.06
N ALA A 45 -13.57 15.80 -10.97
CA ALA A 45 -14.91 15.33 -11.26
C ALA A 45 -14.90 13.90 -11.80
N ARG A 46 -13.99 13.55 -12.72
CA ARG A 46 -13.85 12.19 -13.23
C ARG A 46 -13.35 11.22 -12.16
N ALA A 47 -12.40 11.63 -11.32
CA ALA A 47 -11.95 10.82 -10.19
C ALA A 47 -13.07 10.61 -9.16
N ALA A 48 -13.89 11.64 -8.92
CA ALA A 48 -15.08 11.55 -8.09
C ALA A 48 -16.10 10.59 -8.69
N VAL A 49 -16.40 10.67 -10.00
CA VAL A 49 -17.29 9.73 -10.70
C VAL A 49 -16.71 8.31 -10.73
N GLU A 50 -15.41 8.15 -10.96
CA GLU A 50 -14.77 6.82 -10.91
C GLU A 50 -14.83 6.25 -9.49
N GLY A 51 -14.56 7.07 -8.47
CA GLY A 51 -14.73 6.69 -7.07
C GLY A 51 -16.17 6.32 -6.75
N LEU A 52 -17.11 7.19 -7.08
CA LEU A 52 -18.55 6.96 -6.96
C LEU A 52 -18.94 5.67 -7.67
N SER A 53 -18.61 5.45 -8.95
CA SER A 53 -18.94 4.20 -9.67
C SER A 53 -18.31 2.91 -9.08
N ILE A 54 -17.23 3.02 -8.31
CA ILE A 54 -16.66 1.88 -7.55
C ILE A 54 -17.47 1.61 -6.28
N PHE A 55 -18.07 2.65 -5.70
CA PHE A 55 -18.82 2.64 -4.44
C PHE A 55 -20.35 2.77 -4.61
N GLU A 56 -20.86 3.04 -5.81
CA GLU A 56 -22.26 3.29 -6.13
C GLU A 56 -22.90 2.00 -6.61
N HIS A 57 -23.44 1.25 -5.66
CA HIS A 57 -24.89 0.98 -5.57
C HIS A 57 -25.17 0.14 -4.30
N GLY A 58 -24.83 0.73 -3.14
CA GLY A 58 -25.21 0.20 -1.83
C GLY A 58 -24.55 0.99 -0.71
N LEU A 59 -25.35 1.68 0.12
CA LEU A 59 -24.95 1.97 1.50
C LEU A 59 -24.84 0.67 2.33
N ASP A 60 -25.33 -0.43 1.77
CA ASP A 60 -24.96 -1.79 2.16
C ASP A 60 -23.58 -2.14 1.62
N PRO A 61 -22.74 -2.85 2.39
CA PRO A 61 -21.47 -3.35 1.86
C PRO A 61 -21.77 -4.15 0.57
N PRO A 62 -21.24 -3.76 -0.60
CA PRO A 62 -21.55 -4.42 -1.85
C PRO A 62 -21.27 -5.90 -1.72
N GLU A 63 -22.17 -6.70 -2.28
CA GLU A 63 -22.06 -8.15 -2.30
C GLU A 63 -20.65 -8.54 -2.78
N GLY A 64 -19.87 -9.24 -1.93
CA GLY A 64 -18.48 -9.56 -2.23
C GLY A 64 -17.43 -8.54 -1.80
N MET A 65 -17.71 -7.63 -0.86
CA MET A 65 -16.69 -6.78 -0.18
C MET A 65 -15.54 -7.62 0.43
N ASN A 66 -15.80 -8.90 0.71
CA ASN A 66 -14.82 -9.89 1.18
C ASN A 66 -14.06 -10.61 0.04
N ARG A 67 -14.29 -10.26 -1.23
CA ARG A 67 -13.58 -10.83 -2.38
C ARG A 67 -12.42 -9.92 -2.74
N ALA A 68 -11.22 -10.49 -2.91
CA ALA A 68 -10.04 -9.71 -3.25
C ALA A 68 -10.14 -8.98 -4.62
N GLU A 69 -11.05 -9.42 -5.50
CA GLU A 69 -11.39 -8.71 -6.73
C GLU A 69 -11.98 -7.31 -6.47
N TYR A 70 -12.80 -7.14 -5.42
CA TYR A 70 -13.36 -5.83 -5.04
C TYR A 70 -12.25 -4.82 -4.72
N TYR A 71 -11.31 -5.21 -3.84
CA TYR A 71 -10.17 -4.37 -3.50
C TYR A 71 -9.27 -4.10 -4.70
N GLY A 72 -9.06 -5.10 -5.56
CA GLY A 72 -8.29 -4.93 -6.80
C GLY A 72 -8.90 -3.94 -7.79
N ARG A 73 -10.23 -3.84 -7.90
CA ARG A 73 -10.88 -2.83 -8.76
C ARG A 73 -10.62 -1.40 -8.26
N ARG A 74 -10.70 -1.19 -6.93
CA ARG A 74 -10.39 0.10 -6.30
C ARG A 74 -8.95 0.52 -6.58
N ASP A 75 -8.00 -0.38 -6.36
CA ASP A 75 -6.57 -0.15 -6.59
C ASP A 75 -6.24 0.16 -8.06
N ARG A 76 -6.85 -0.56 -9.01
CA ARG A 76 -6.74 -0.26 -10.44
C ARG A 76 -7.22 1.14 -10.80
N ALA A 77 -8.35 1.56 -10.24
CA ALA A 77 -8.86 2.89 -10.51
C ALA A 77 -7.93 3.98 -9.95
N MET A 78 -7.45 3.83 -8.71
CA MET A 78 -6.45 4.73 -8.12
C MET A 78 -5.19 4.82 -9.00
N ALA A 79 -4.74 3.69 -9.57
CA ALA A 79 -3.57 3.67 -10.44
C ALA A 79 -3.80 4.46 -11.73
N ARG A 80 -4.98 4.29 -12.36
CA ARG A 80 -5.35 5.06 -13.55
C ARG A 80 -5.42 6.56 -13.27
N ILE A 81 -6.00 6.96 -12.14
CA ILE A 81 -6.03 8.36 -11.72
C ILE A 81 -4.61 8.91 -11.58
N ALA A 82 -3.75 8.21 -10.84
CA ALA A 82 -2.38 8.63 -10.61
C ALA A 82 -1.55 8.74 -11.92
N LEU A 83 -1.66 7.74 -12.81
CA LEU A 83 -0.98 7.74 -14.10
C LEU A 83 -1.43 8.91 -14.99
N ARG A 84 -2.73 9.20 -15.04
CA ARG A 84 -3.25 10.35 -15.80
C ARG A 84 -2.69 11.67 -15.26
N MET A 85 -2.68 11.86 -13.94
CA MET A 85 -2.12 13.07 -13.32
C MET A 85 -0.62 13.22 -13.61
N GLN A 86 0.14 12.12 -13.53
CA GLN A 86 1.57 12.11 -13.85
C GLN A 86 1.82 12.47 -15.32
N GLN A 87 1.10 11.83 -16.26
CA GLN A 87 1.24 12.07 -17.69
C GLN A 87 0.89 13.52 -18.07
N ARG A 88 -0.13 14.10 -17.44
CA ARG A 88 -0.56 15.47 -17.72
C ARG A 88 0.45 16.51 -17.27
N THR A 89 1.00 16.35 -16.07
CA THR A 89 1.99 17.29 -15.52
C THR A 89 3.38 17.11 -16.15
N GLY A 90 3.68 15.91 -16.64
CA GLY A 90 5.02 15.54 -17.13
C GLY A 90 6.09 15.53 -16.04
N LYS A 91 5.69 15.67 -14.76
CA LYS A 91 6.58 15.74 -13.60
C LYS A 91 6.66 14.37 -12.90
N GLY A 92 7.63 14.25 -11.99
CA GLY A 92 7.59 13.20 -10.99
C GLY A 92 6.37 13.39 -10.07
N ALA A 93 5.78 12.29 -9.62
CA ALA A 93 4.63 12.29 -8.73
C ALA A 93 4.96 11.49 -7.47
N VAL A 94 4.41 11.93 -6.34
CA VAL A 94 4.43 11.19 -5.08
C VAL A 94 3.00 10.80 -4.76
N ILE A 95 2.80 9.52 -4.50
CA ILE A 95 1.51 8.97 -4.09
C ILE A 95 1.65 8.57 -2.63
N TRP A 96 0.78 9.12 -1.79
CA TRP A 96 0.73 8.79 -0.38
C TRP A 96 -0.50 7.92 -0.13
N ALA A 97 -0.29 6.65 0.17
CA ALA A 97 -1.34 5.70 0.50
C ALA A 97 -0.82 4.69 1.53
N HIS A 98 -1.74 3.94 2.12
CA HIS A 98 -1.41 2.85 3.03
C HIS A 98 -0.57 1.77 2.31
N ASP A 99 0.34 1.10 3.03
CA ASP A 99 1.29 0.10 2.51
C ASP A 99 0.65 -0.97 1.62
N LEU A 100 -0.52 -1.49 2.00
CA LEU A 100 -1.31 -2.44 1.19
C LEU A 100 -1.57 -1.94 -0.24
N HIS A 101 -1.79 -0.64 -0.43
CA HIS A 101 -1.97 -0.08 -1.76
C HIS A 101 -0.65 0.05 -2.53
N MET A 102 0.48 0.25 -1.85
CA MET A 102 1.73 0.65 -2.49
C MET A 102 2.66 -0.50 -2.86
N ILE A 103 2.32 -1.72 -2.46
CA ILE A 103 3.11 -2.91 -2.74
C ILE A 103 3.15 -3.18 -4.24
N ASP A 104 4.35 -3.46 -4.75
CA ASP A 104 4.57 -3.71 -6.18
C ASP A 104 4.73 -5.19 -6.52
N ARG A 105 4.96 -6.03 -5.52
CA ARG A 105 5.22 -7.45 -5.70
C ARG A 105 4.56 -8.23 -4.58
N LEU A 106 3.66 -9.11 -4.97
CA LEU A 106 3.14 -10.15 -4.08
C LEU A 106 3.80 -11.47 -4.44
N ASP A 107 3.85 -12.39 -3.48
CA ASP A 107 4.12 -13.78 -3.80
C ASP A 107 3.15 -14.25 -4.90
N PRO A 108 3.64 -14.85 -6.01
CA PRO A 108 2.78 -15.22 -7.13
C PRO A 108 1.64 -16.17 -6.76
N ALA A 109 1.84 -17.08 -5.80
CA ALA A 109 0.77 -17.96 -5.34
C ALA A 109 -0.28 -17.18 -4.54
N LEU A 110 0.14 -16.25 -3.68
CA LEU A 110 -0.77 -15.36 -2.96
C LEU A 110 -1.55 -14.43 -3.91
N ALA A 111 -0.90 -13.89 -4.93
CA ALA A 111 -1.54 -13.06 -5.96
C ALA A 111 -2.55 -13.87 -6.77
N ALA A 112 -2.21 -15.10 -7.18
CA ALA A 112 -3.09 -15.97 -7.96
C ALA A 112 -4.30 -16.46 -7.16
N MET A 113 -4.13 -16.81 -5.88
CA MET A 113 -5.21 -17.29 -5.03
C MET A 113 -6.20 -16.19 -4.64
N SER A 114 -5.69 -14.96 -4.43
CA SER A 114 -6.55 -13.84 -4.02
C SER A 114 -7.20 -13.14 -5.22
N GLY A 115 -6.54 -13.08 -6.38
CA GLY A 115 -6.94 -12.16 -7.46
C GLY A 115 -6.76 -10.69 -7.07
N TYR A 116 -6.09 -10.42 -5.95
CA TYR A 116 -5.78 -9.08 -5.47
C TYR A 116 -4.69 -8.45 -6.33
N ARG A 117 -4.88 -7.18 -6.70
CA ARG A 117 -3.87 -6.34 -7.36
C ARG A 117 -3.88 -4.98 -6.68
N SER A 118 -2.75 -4.59 -6.12
CA SER A 118 -2.56 -3.31 -5.47
C SER A 118 -2.28 -2.19 -6.48
N LEU A 119 -2.47 -0.94 -6.05
CA LEU A 119 -2.11 0.25 -6.81
C LEU A 119 -0.63 0.21 -7.24
N GLY A 120 0.27 -0.19 -6.34
CA GLY A 120 1.71 -0.31 -6.62
C GLY A 120 2.04 -1.33 -7.72
N MET A 121 1.36 -2.47 -7.77
CA MET A 121 1.53 -3.47 -8.84
C MET A 121 1.12 -2.90 -10.20
N GLU A 122 0.01 -2.16 -10.26
CA GLU A 122 -0.46 -1.54 -11.51
C GLU A 122 0.49 -0.42 -11.98
N LEU A 123 1.07 0.34 -11.06
CA LEU A 123 2.06 1.37 -11.37
C LEU A 123 3.39 0.78 -11.83
N GLU A 124 3.86 -0.30 -11.19
CA GLU A 124 5.07 -1.03 -11.62
C GLU A 124 4.88 -1.63 -13.01
N ASP A 125 3.72 -2.22 -13.31
CA ASP A 125 3.42 -2.75 -14.65
C ASP A 125 3.43 -1.65 -15.73
N ALA A 126 2.90 -0.47 -15.41
CA ALA A 126 2.81 0.65 -16.35
C ALA A 126 4.14 1.41 -16.54
N LEU A 127 4.92 1.59 -15.47
CA LEU A 127 6.11 2.47 -15.46
C LEU A 127 7.42 1.69 -15.40
N GLY A 128 7.40 0.43 -14.99
CA GLY A 128 8.57 -0.40 -14.72
C GLY A 128 9.57 0.34 -13.83
N ALA A 129 10.81 0.47 -14.32
CA ALA A 129 11.86 1.20 -13.59
C ALA A 129 11.57 2.69 -13.31
N GLY A 130 10.50 3.27 -13.88
CA GLY A 130 10.02 4.61 -13.56
C GLY A 130 9.18 4.69 -12.27
N TYR A 131 8.76 3.56 -11.70
CA TYR A 131 8.08 3.47 -10.42
C TYR A 131 9.05 3.01 -9.31
N ARG A 132 8.85 3.53 -8.11
CA ARG A 132 9.55 3.13 -6.89
C ARG A 132 8.58 3.15 -5.72
N SER A 133 8.64 2.11 -4.90
CA SER A 133 7.77 1.95 -3.73
C SER A 133 8.56 2.09 -2.42
N ILE A 134 7.92 2.72 -1.43
CA ILE A 134 8.44 2.86 -0.08
C ILE A 134 7.39 2.28 0.87
N GLY A 135 7.78 1.26 1.63
CA GLY A 135 6.97 0.68 2.70
C GLY A 135 7.40 1.19 4.08
N PHE A 136 6.49 1.14 5.04
CA PHE A 136 6.75 1.57 6.41
C PHE A 136 6.57 0.40 7.37
N SER A 137 7.51 0.24 8.28
CA SER A 137 7.42 -0.80 9.32
C SER A 137 7.92 -0.26 10.64
N TYR A 138 7.54 -0.95 11.71
CA TYR A 138 8.04 -0.67 13.04
C TYR A 138 8.37 -1.93 13.84
N THR A 139 9.00 -1.79 15.01
CA THR A 139 9.13 -2.88 15.99
C THR A 139 8.05 -2.78 17.06
N ASP A 140 7.79 -1.59 17.61
CA ASP A 140 6.71 -1.37 18.57
C ASP A 140 5.91 -0.14 18.15
N ALA A 141 4.58 -0.20 18.23
CA ALA A 141 3.73 0.93 17.94
C ALA A 141 2.58 1.07 18.94
N ILE A 142 2.15 2.31 19.15
CA ILE A 142 0.81 2.63 19.63
C ILE A 142 0.16 3.46 18.53
N VAL A 143 -0.90 2.94 17.93
CA VAL A 143 -1.57 3.57 16.80
C VAL A 143 -2.98 4.03 17.19
N ARG A 144 -3.48 5.04 16.47
CA ARG A 144 -4.92 5.37 16.51
C ARG A 144 -5.61 4.57 15.42
N THR A 145 -6.49 3.68 15.82
CA THR A 145 -7.22 2.79 14.91
C THR A 145 -8.53 2.36 15.55
N ALA A 146 -9.47 1.85 14.75
CA ALA A 146 -10.70 1.28 15.24
C ALA A 146 -10.50 -0.20 15.61
N PRO A 147 -10.46 -0.59 16.90
CA PRO A 147 -10.38 -1.99 17.27
C PRO A 147 -11.68 -2.71 16.89
N ALA A 148 -11.52 -3.81 16.17
CA ALA A 148 -12.55 -4.76 15.82
C ALA A 148 -12.27 -6.10 16.52
N ARG A 149 -13.31 -6.92 16.65
CA ARG A 149 -13.19 -8.32 17.11
C ARG A 149 -13.25 -9.26 15.93
N THR A 150 -12.54 -10.38 16.00
CA THR A 150 -12.65 -11.43 14.99
C THR A 150 -14.11 -11.87 14.83
N GLY A 151 -14.59 -11.94 13.59
CA GLY A 151 -15.99 -12.28 13.28
C GLY A 151 -16.99 -11.12 13.41
N GLN A 152 -16.56 -9.93 13.86
CA GLN A 152 -17.40 -8.74 13.84
C GLN A 152 -17.67 -8.28 12.41
N GLN A 153 -18.91 -7.90 12.11
CA GLN A 153 -19.26 -7.31 10.82
C GLN A 153 -18.62 -5.92 10.69
N LEU A 154 -17.91 -5.67 9.59
CA LEU A 154 -17.20 -4.41 9.36
C LEU A 154 -18.11 -3.17 9.45
N ALA A 155 -19.37 -3.29 9.00
CA ALA A 155 -20.35 -2.21 9.08
C ALA A 155 -20.68 -1.77 10.52
N GLN A 156 -20.39 -2.61 11.51
CA GLN A 156 -20.61 -2.33 12.93
C GLN A 156 -19.37 -1.73 13.62
N VAL A 157 -18.23 -1.72 12.94
CA VAL A 157 -17.00 -1.14 13.48
C VAL A 157 -17.13 0.37 13.39
N ARG A 158 -17.39 1.01 14.52
CA ARG A 158 -17.35 2.47 14.60
C ARG A 158 -15.91 2.91 14.41
N VAL A 159 -15.68 3.88 13.54
CA VAL A 159 -14.40 4.59 13.48
C VAL A 159 -14.23 5.30 14.83
N ASN A 160 -13.53 4.65 15.75
CA ASN A 160 -13.28 5.13 17.10
C ASN A 160 -11.77 5.14 17.32
N ASP A 161 -11.21 6.31 17.60
CA ASP A 161 -9.76 6.52 17.57
C ASP A 161 -9.07 6.12 18.86
N GLN A 162 -9.22 4.85 19.17
CA GLN A 162 -8.60 4.25 20.32
C GLN A 162 -7.10 4.12 20.08
N LEU A 163 -6.34 4.32 21.16
CA LEU A 163 -4.92 4.05 21.18
C LEU A 163 -4.74 2.55 21.40
N VAL A 164 -4.30 1.86 20.35
CA VAL A 164 -4.10 0.41 20.37
C VAL A 164 -2.59 0.12 20.30
N PRO A 165 -2.02 -0.56 21.31
CA PRO A 165 -0.67 -1.10 21.21
C PRO A 165 -0.63 -2.20 20.16
N LEU A 166 0.25 -2.05 19.16
CA LEU A 166 0.49 -3.04 18.12
C LEU A 166 1.98 -3.40 18.12
N PRO A 167 2.39 -4.41 18.90
CA PRO A 167 3.78 -4.86 18.89
C PRO A 167 4.07 -5.58 17.58
N ASN A 168 5.23 -5.33 16.99
CA ASN A 168 5.78 -6.01 15.82
C ASN A 168 7.22 -6.50 16.10
N GLY A 169 7.53 -6.76 17.38
CA GLY A 169 8.81 -7.26 17.86
C GLY A 169 8.80 -8.75 18.21
N GLY A 170 7.70 -9.45 17.93
CA GLY A 170 7.55 -10.88 18.20
C GLY A 170 8.39 -11.76 17.28
N PRO A 171 8.54 -13.06 17.60
CA PRO A 171 9.14 -14.04 16.69
C PRO A 171 8.49 -13.95 15.31
N ASP A 172 9.30 -14.10 14.26
CA ASP A 172 8.85 -14.10 12.87
C ASP A 172 8.19 -12.82 12.34
N THR A 173 8.49 -11.67 12.96
CA THR A 173 8.11 -10.35 12.45
C THR A 173 9.27 -9.65 11.73
N VAL A 174 8.96 -8.75 10.79
CA VAL A 174 9.98 -7.87 10.19
C VAL A 174 10.53 -6.86 11.20
N GLY A 175 9.74 -6.46 12.20
CA GLY A 175 10.17 -5.53 13.22
C GLY A 175 11.21 -6.12 14.17
N ALA A 176 11.06 -7.38 14.59
CA ALA A 176 12.09 -8.09 15.36
C ALA A 176 13.38 -8.24 14.55
N LEU A 177 13.23 -8.58 13.28
CA LEU A 177 14.34 -8.79 12.35
C LEU A 177 15.18 -7.53 12.12
N PHE A 178 14.54 -6.40 11.83
CA PHE A 178 15.24 -5.13 11.71
C PHE A 178 15.84 -4.67 13.03
N ALA A 179 15.14 -4.87 14.16
CA ALA A 179 15.68 -4.54 15.48
C ALA A 179 16.95 -5.32 15.84
N ALA A 180 17.03 -6.60 15.43
CA ALA A 180 18.19 -7.46 15.62
C ALA A 180 19.34 -7.10 14.67
N ALA A 181 19.04 -6.82 13.40
CA ALA A 181 20.04 -6.46 12.39
C ALA A 181 20.63 -5.05 12.61
N LEU A 182 19.90 -4.16 13.30
CA LEU A 182 20.25 -2.76 13.51
C LEU A 182 20.29 -2.43 15.02
N PRO A 183 21.22 -3.04 15.79
CA PRO A 183 21.31 -2.81 17.22
C PRO A 183 21.60 -1.34 17.53
N GLY A 184 20.94 -0.81 18.57
CA GLY A 184 21.08 0.59 19.00
C GLY A 184 20.45 1.65 18.08
N ARG A 185 19.95 1.27 16.89
CA ARG A 185 19.29 2.22 15.98
C ARG A 185 17.82 2.43 16.35
N LYS A 186 17.36 3.68 16.24
CA LYS A 186 15.96 4.07 16.47
C LYS A 186 15.13 4.07 15.19
N ALA A 187 15.75 4.30 14.04
CA ALA A 187 15.11 4.25 12.73
C ALA A 187 16.17 3.96 11.66
N ALA A 188 15.73 3.47 10.50
CA ALA A 188 16.59 3.25 9.34
C ALA A 188 15.81 3.30 8.03
N TRP A 189 16.51 3.68 6.96
CA TRP A 189 16.10 3.47 5.57
C TRP A 189 16.81 2.22 5.07
N ILE A 190 16.04 1.26 4.55
CA ILE A 190 16.52 -0.06 4.17
C ILE A 190 16.25 -0.23 2.68
N ASP A 191 17.32 -0.26 1.89
CA ASP A 191 17.26 -0.59 0.46
C ASP A 191 17.00 -2.10 0.32
N MET A 192 15.80 -2.45 -0.15
CA MET A 192 15.37 -3.83 -0.27
C MET A 192 15.98 -4.52 -1.48
N ASP A 193 16.36 -3.78 -2.52
CA ASP A 193 17.09 -4.35 -3.66
C ASP A 193 18.49 -4.79 -3.23
N ARG A 194 19.19 -3.97 -2.45
CA ARG A 194 20.48 -4.34 -1.87
C ARG A 194 20.36 -5.51 -0.91
N LEU A 195 19.34 -5.50 -0.05
CA LEU A 195 19.05 -6.60 0.88
C LEU A 195 18.76 -7.92 0.14
N ARG A 196 17.99 -7.84 -0.95
CA ARG A 196 17.69 -8.95 -1.87
C ARG A 196 18.86 -9.31 -2.78
N ALA A 197 19.94 -8.54 -2.83
CA ALA A 197 21.15 -8.89 -3.57
C ALA A 197 22.17 -9.60 -2.67
N GLU A 198 22.20 -9.27 -1.37
CA GLU A 198 23.14 -9.79 -0.37
C GLU A 198 23.03 -11.32 -0.17
N PRO A 199 24.01 -12.13 -0.60
CA PRO A 199 23.98 -13.59 -0.46
C PRO A 199 23.92 -14.07 0.98
N ALA A 200 24.55 -13.35 1.92
CA ALA A 200 24.48 -13.67 3.35
C ALA A 200 23.05 -13.61 3.91
N LEU A 201 22.16 -12.90 3.20
CA LEU A 201 20.75 -12.76 3.53
C LEU A 201 19.85 -13.60 2.61
N ALA A 202 20.38 -14.62 1.93
CA ALA A 202 19.56 -15.51 1.11
C ALA A 202 18.42 -16.17 1.92
N GLY A 203 18.69 -16.56 3.17
CA GLY A 203 17.68 -17.12 4.08
C GLY A 203 16.58 -16.11 4.46
N PHE A 204 16.89 -14.82 4.49
CA PHE A 204 15.90 -13.75 4.70
C PHE A 204 14.87 -13.71 3.57
N ARG A 205 15.30 -13.98 2.32
CA ARG A 205 14.41 -13.93 1.14
C ARG A 205 13.38 -15.05 1.12
N THR A 206 13.67 -16.15 1.81
CA THR A 206 12.80 -17.33 1.92
C THR A 206 12.11 -17.40 3.28
N ALA A 207 12.59 -16.66 4.28
CA ALA A 207 11.95 -16.52 5.57
C ALA A 207 10.86 -15.45 5.47
N TRP A 208 9.69 -15.94 5.12
CA TRP A 208 8.39 -15.34 5.38
C TRP A 208 8.32 -14.71 6.79
N LYS A 209 7.99 -13.42 6.87
CA LYS A 209 7.83 -12.69 8.14
C LYS A 209 6.53 -11.89 8.12
N PHE A 210 5.91 -11.72 9.29
CA PHE A 210 4.77 -10.83 9.44
C PHE A 210 5.18 -9.39 9.17
N TRP A 211 4.38 -8.69 8.37
CA TRP A 211 4.53 -7.26 8.06
C TRP A 211 3.32 -6.49 8.61
N PRO A 212 3.54 -5.43 9.40
CA PRO A 212 2.46 -4.64 9.98
C PRO A 212 1.77 -3.85 8.87
N ALA A 213 0.51 -4.16 8.62
CA ALA A 213 -0.29 -3.60 7.53
C ALA A 213 -1.65 -3.10 8.04
N GLU A 214 -1.69 -2.60 9.27
CA GLU A 214 -2.90 -2.08 9.89
C GLU A 214 -3.37 -0.79 9.21
N GLY A 215 -4.61 -0.82 8.75
CA GLY A 215 -5.27 0.36 8.21
C GLY A 215 -6.06 1.12 9.27
N TRP A 216 -7.24 1.57 8.87
CA TRP A 216 -8.17 2.28 9.74
C TRP A 216 -8.79 1.41 10.84
N LEU A 217 -8.69 0.09 10.73
CA LEU A 217 -9.13 -0.88 11.73
C LEU A 217 -8.04 -1.88 12.05
N VAL A 218 -8.13 -2.50 13.23
CA VAL A 218 -7.31 -3.65 13.60
C VAL A 218 -8.13 -4.70 14.35
N PHE A 219 -7.89 -5.97 14.05
CA PHE A 219 -8.39 -7.09 14.85
C PHE A 219 -7.34 -7.42 15.91
N ALA A 220 -7.41 -6.75 17.06
CA ALA A 220 -6.35 -6.85 18.08
C ALA A 220 -6.18 -8.28 18.63
N ASP A 221 -7.28 -9.03 18.72
CA ASP A 221 -7.33 -10.45 19.10
C ASP A 221 -6.71 -11.40 18.07
N ASN A 222 -6.56 -10.93 16.82
CA ASN A 222 -5.97 -11.66 15.71
C ASN A 222 -4.74 -10.94 15.12
N TRP A 223 -4.11 -10.06 15.89
CA TRP A 223 -2.91 -9.35 15.44
C TRP A 223 -1.79 -10.34 15.11
N GLN A 224 -1.07 -10.09 14.02
CA GLN A 224 -0.05 -10.98 13.45
C GLN A 224 -0.54 -12.32 12.90
N LYS A 225 -1.86 -12.49 12.80
CA LYS A 225 -2.47 -13.69 12.22
C LYS A 225 -3.30 -13.33 10.99
N ASP A 226 -3.40 -14.28 10.06
CA ASP A 226 -4.26 -14.20 8.90
C ASP A 226 -5.72 -14.49 9.27
N PHE A 227 -6.61 -14.40 8.28
CA PHE A 227 -8.03 -14.68 8.46
C PHE A 227 -8.33 -16.14 8.83
N ALA A 228 -7.39 -17.05 8.63
CA ALA A 228 -7.48 -18.46 9.05
C ALA A 228 -6.80 -18.71 10.42
N GLY A 229 -6.28 -17.67 11.09
CA GLY A 229 -5.57 -17.77 12.36
C GLY A 229 -4.13 -18.28 12.26
N SER A 230 -3.60 -18.48 11.05
CA SER A 230 -2.18 -18.76 10.80
C SER A 230 -1.38 -17.47 10.87
N ALA A 231 -0.04 -17.50 10.96
CA ALA A 231 0.74 -16.25 10.88
C ALA A 231 0.39 -15.51 9.57
N PHE A 232 0.11 -14.19 9.62
CA PHE A 232 -0.12 -13.44 8.37
C PHE A 232 1.23 -13.23 7.68
N ILE A 233 1.39 -13.86 6.52
CA ILE A 233 2.70 -14.04 5.94
C ILE A 233 2.89 -13.13 4.74
N TRP A 234 3.85 -12.19 4.80
CA TRP A 234 4.10 -11.28 3.69
C TRP A 234 5.56 -11.17 3.31
N THR A 235 5.85 -11.27 2.02
CA THR A 235 7.14 -10.87 1.45
C THR A 235 7.06 -9.38 1.10
N PRO A 236 8.01 -8.53 1.55
CA PRO A 236 7.93 -7.10 1.29
C PRO A 236 8.15 -6.83 -0.21
N GLY A 237 7.06 -6.51 -0.91
CA GLY A 237 7.06 -6.00 -2.27
C GLY A 237 7.30 -4.50 -2.31
N PHE A 238 8.38 -4.07 -1.66
CA PHE A 238 8.85 -2.69 -1.67
C PHE A 238 10.28 -2.62 -2.21
N ASP A 239 10.65 -1.50 -2.83
CA ASP A 239 12.03 -1.20 -3.20
C ASP A 239 12.82 -0.64 -2.01
N MET A 240 12.16 0.12 -1.13
CA MET A 240 12.74 0.65 0.09
C MET A 240 11.80 0.50 1.27
N VAL A 241 12.35 0.33 2.46
CA VAL A 241 11.59 0.28 3.71
C VAL A 241 12.09 1.35 4.66
N VAL A 242 11.17 2.09 5.26
CA VAL A 242 11.44 2.97 6.37
C VAL A 242 11.03 2.26 7.65
N TRP A 243 12.01 1.85 8.44
CA TRP A 243 11.78 1.16 9.70
C TRP A 243 11.97 2.10 10.89
N HIS A 244 11.07 2.00 11.88
CA HIS A 244 11.17 2.68 13.17
C HIS A 244 11.16 1.65 14.31
N ARG A 245 12.08 1.78 15.27
CA ARG A 245 12.06 0.91 16.45
C ARG A 245 10.77 1.13 17.25
N GLN A 246 10.36 2.39 17.41
CA GLN A 246 9.14 2.75 18.11
C GLN A 246 8.36 3.79 17.32
N ALA A 247 7.08 3.54 17.08
CA ALA A 247 6.12 4.49 16.52
C ALA A 247 5.19 5.00 17.62
N THR A 248 4.97 6.32 17.64
CA THR A 248 4.05 6.97 18.58
C THR A 248 2.74 7.35 17.91
N PRO A 249 1.66 7.55 18.67
CA PRO A 249 0.35 7.85 18.09
C PRO A 249 0.36 9.13 17.27
N GLN A 250 -0.34 9.11 16.14
CA GLN A 250 -0.59 10.30 15.34
C GLN A 250 -1.28 11.38 16.18
N ARG A 251 -0.80 12.62 16.04
CA ARG A 251 -1.45 13.81 16.59
C ARG A 251 -2.61 14.18 15.66
N ARG A 252 -3.75 14.49 16.26
CA ARG A 252 -4.88 15.04 15.52
C ARG A 252 -4.81 16.54 15.57
N TRP A 253 -5.29 17.17 14.51
CA TRP A 253 -5.77 18.52 14.68
C TRP A 253 -6.84 18.51 15.76
N PRO A 254 -6.86 19.53 16.64
CA PRO A 254 -7.99 19.69 17.54
C PRO A 254 -9.26 19.69 16.71
N ASP A 255 -10.32 19.07 17.22
CA ASP A 255 -11.63 19.14 16.57
C ASP A 255 -11.92 20.62 16.33
N LEU A 256 -12.28 20.96 15.08
CA LEU A 256 -12.85 22.29 14.83
C LEU A 256 -14.05 22.43 15.76
N PRO A 257 -14.29 23.62 16.35
CA PRO A 257 -15.51 23.85 17.11
C PRO A 257 -16.67 23.35 16.27
N ARG A 258 -17.52 22.47 16.84
CA ARG A 258 -18.74 22.08 16.14
C ARG A 258 -19.42 23.37 15.70
N GLN A 259 -19.60 23.54 14.39
CA GLN A 259 -20.44 24.63 13.94
C GLN A 259 -21.77 24.48 14.68
N PRO A 260 -22.31 25.54 15.30
CA PRO A 260 -23.62 25.46 15.91
C PRO A 260 -24.56 24.87 14.86
N ASP A 261 -25.40 23.93 15.29
CA ASP A 261 -26.38 23.30 14.40
C ASP A 261 -27.06 24.41 13.61
N LEU A 262 -26.97 24.35 12.27
CA LEU A 262 -27.68 25.29 11.44
C LEU A 262 -29.16 25.19 11.83
N PRO A 263 -29.87 26.32 12.02
CA PRO A 263 -31.28 26.27 12.36
C PRO A 263 -31.99 25.36 11.35
N THR A 264 -32.66 24.33 11.85
CA THR A 264 -33.60 23.58 11.04
C THR A 264 -34.79 24.50 10.84
N ASP A 265 -35.07 24.86 9.60
CA ASP A 265 -36.29 25.59 9.25
C ASP A 265 -37.47 24.66 9.58
N ASP A 266 -38.11 24.88 10.74
CA ASP A 266 -39.43 24.35 11.11
C ASP A 266 -40.55 25.18 10.46
#